data_AF-A0AAW1Q6K2-F1
#
_entry.id   AF-A0AAW1Q6K2-F1
#
_cell.length_a   1.000
_cell.length_b   1.000
_cell.length_c   1.000
_cell.angle_alpha   90.00
_cell.angle_beta   90.00
_cell.angle_gamma   90.00
#
_symmetry.space_group_name_H-M   'P 1'
#
loop_
_entity.id
_entity.type
_entity.pdbx_description
1 polymer ?
#
loop_
_entity_poly.entity_id
_entity_poly.type
_entity_poly.pdbx_seq_one_letter_code
_entity_poly.pdbx_strand_id
1 'polypeptide(L)'
;MAAAPAANRLKRVAGGAQRLLKNAFEPGSVESSGKEPFSRELAKEIDHFARQRRTSVSLKDILTHFSKDSTDLKKQLVVSAEFLRNELPVRLAHRIAELENLPYGLSGKPQVAKVQSWYTKSFQDLRSFPAVKDASDDVAFTDLLQDIHHRHRNVVPTMAMGIAALKRDLPSGMSMDRLYDVHEFLDSFYMSRIGIRMLIGQHIELHRPPRENYIGMISTNCSPVQVAEDAIYLGR
;
A
#
# COMPACT_ATOMS: atom_id res chain seq x y z
N MET A 1 33.57 -22.05 -29.55
CA MET A 1 33.69 -20.98 -28.52
C MET A 1 33.62 -19.62 -29.21
N ALA A 2 32.57 -18.83 -28.95
CA ALA A 2 32.57 -17.35 -28.92
C ALA A 2 31.12 -16.81 -29.09
N ALA A 3 30.42 -16.60 -27.98
CA ALA A 3 29.20 -15.79 -27.92
C ALA A 3 29.24 -14.95 -26.64
N ALA A 4 30.03 -13.87 -26.63
CA ALA A 4 30.21 -12.99 -25.47
C ALA A 4 30.33 -11.45 -25.71
N PRO A 5 30.00 -10.82 -26.86
CA PRO A 5 30.09 -9.36 -26.96
C PRO A 5 28.79 -8.59 -26.62
N ALA A 6 27.60 -9.19 -26.74
CA ALA A 6 26.33 -8.46 -26.62
C ALA A 6 25.90 -8.17 -25.16
N ALA A 7 26.06 -9.15 -24.25
CA ALA A 7 25.64 -9.02 -22.85
C ALA A 7 26.46 -7.99 -22.06
N ASN A 8 27.76 -7.85 -22.38
CA ASN A 8 28.63 -6.85 -21.75
C ASN A 8 28.33 -5.42 -22.20
N ARG A 9 27.77 -5.24 -23.41
CA ARG A 9 27.39 -3.92 -23.93
C ARG A 9 26.14 -3.38 -23.24
N LEU A 10 25.14 -4.23 -23.02
CA LEU A 10 23.91 -3.88 -22.31
C LEU A 10 24.17 -3.50 -20.83
N LYS A 11 25.03 -4.25 -20.13
CA LYS A 11 25.40 -3.92 -18.73
C LYS A 11 26.16 -2.61 -18.60
N ARG A 12 27.05 -2.28 -19.55
CA ARG A 12 27.77 -0.98 -19.58
C ARG A 12 26.85 0.19 -19.91
N VAL A 13 25.91 0.02 -20.84
CA VAL A 13 24.93 1.06 -21.20
C VAL A 13 23.95 1.32 -20.06
N ALA A 14 23.47 0.26 -19.39
CA ALA A 14 22.61 0.38 -18.21
C ALA A 14 23.34 1.09 -17.04
N GLY A 15 24.59 0.70 -16.74
CA GLY A 15 25.39 1.35 -15.71
C GLY A 15 25.72 2.82 -16.01
N GLY A 16 25.94 3.16 -17.29
CA GLY A 16 26.13 4.55 -17.73
C GLY A 16 24.85 5.39 -17.60
N ALA A 17 23.71 4.86 -18.01
CA ALA A 17 22.42 5.52 -17.88
C ALA A 17 22.05 5.77 -16.41
N GLN A 18 22.28 4.79 -15.54
CA GLN A 18 21.99 4.91 -14.10
C GLN A 18 22.88 5.92 -13.38
N ARG A 19 24.14 6.07 -13.84
CA ARG A 19 25.07 7.09 -13.33
C ARG A 19 24.70 8.50 -13.81
N LEU A 20 24.25 8.65 -15.05
CA LEU A 20 23.71 9.91 -15.58
C LEU A 20 22.40 10.31 -14.90
N LEU A 21 21.53 9.33 -14.58
CA LEU A 21 20.30 9.54 -13.83
C LEU A 21 20.59 10.01 -12.39
N LYS A 22 21.56 9.40 -11.71
CA LYS A 22 22.00 9.86 -10.39
C LYS A 22 22.54 11.29 -10.42
N ASN A 23 23.33 11.64 -11.42
CA ASN A 23 23.88 12.99 -11.55
C ASN A 23 22.82 14.04 -11.93
N ALA A 24 21.80 13.67 -12.71
CA ALA A 24 20.69 14.54 -13.08
C ALA A 24 19.73 14.84 -11.91
N PHE A 25 19.72 13.97 -10.90
CA PHE A 25 18.88 14.07 -9.72
C PHE A 25 19.69 14.25 -8.43
N GLU A 26 20.97 14.65 -8.51
CA GLU A 26 21.70 15.06 -7.32
C GLU A 26 20.94 16.19 -6.62
N PRO A 27 20.84 16.16 -5.28
CA PRO A 27 20.11 17.17 -4.54
C PRO A 27 20.86 18.49 -4.64
N GLY A 28 20.50 19.32 -5.64
CA GLY A 28 20.67 20.76 -5.53
C GLY A 28 19.99 21.19 -4.23
N SER A 29 20.70 21.99 -3.42
CA SER A 29 20.29 22.48 -2.10
C SER A 29 18.77 22.64 -1.99
N VAL A 30 18.11 21.60 -1.46
CA VAL A 30 16.68 21.60 -1.23
C VAL A 30 16.47 22.57 -0.07
N GLU A 31 15.97 23.76 -0.36
CA GLU A 31 15.29 24.56 0.66
C GLU A 31 14.25 23.64 1.29
N SER A 32 14.45 23.31 2.57
CA SER A 32 13.61 22.37 3.28
C SER A 32 12.19 22.92 3.32
N SER A 33 11.35 22.45 2.39
CA SER A 33 9.90 22.53 2.56
C SER A 33 9.63 21.96 3.94
N GLY A 34 9.06 22.76 4.85
CA GLY A 34 8.97 22.51 6.28
C GLY A 34 8.27 21.20 6.64
N LYS A 35 8.93 20.06 6.41
CA LYS A 35 8.63 18.77 7.00
C LYS A 35 9.08 18.91 8.45
N GLU A 36 8.13 18.98 9.37
CA GLU A 36 8.48 18.59 10.73
C GLU A 36 8.90 17.11 10.65
N PRO A 37 10.17 16.79 10.95
CA PRO A 37 10.59 15.40 10.99
C PRO A 37 9.75 14.67 12.03
N PHE A 38 9.48 13.38 11.79
CA PHE A 38 8.86 12.53 12.81
C PHE A 38 9.60 12.70 14.14
N SER A 39 8.88 12.58 15.26
CA SER A 39 9.56 12.41 16.54
C SER A 39 10.53 11.23 16.42
N ARG A 40 11.70 11.32 17.06
CA ARG A 40 12.72 10.27 16.97
C ARG A 40 12.16 8.92 17.43
N GLU A 41 11.22 8.95 18.35
CA GLU A 41 10.51 7.80 18.89
C GLU A 41 9.62 7.14 17.82
N LEU A 42 8.83 7.93 17.10
CA LEU A 42 7.97 7.44 16.03
C LEU A 42 8.78 6.86 14.87
N ALA A 43 9.89 7.51 14.50
CA ALA A 43 10.78 7.01 13.46
C ALA A 43 11.38 5.63 13.84
N LYS A 44 11.82 5.46 15.10
CA LYS A 44 12.30 4.18 15.61
C LYS A 44 11.23 3.10 15.63
N GLU A 45 10.01 3.47 16.00
CA GLU A 45 8.88 2.53 16.02
C GLU A 45 8.53 2.07 14.59
N ILE A 46 8.43 3.00 13.63
CA ILE A 46 8.19 2.66 12.23
C ILE A 46 9.29 1.73 11.70
N ASP A 47 10.57 2.03 11.96
CA ASP A 47 11.68 1.17 11.55
C ASP A 47 11.61 -0.23 12.18
N HIS A 48 11.21 -0.32 13.46
CA HIS A 48 11.00 -1.61 14.13
C HIS A 48 9.94 -2.46 13.42
N PHE A 49 8.77 -1.89 13.11
CA PHE A 49 7.69 -2.59 12.41
C PHE A 49 8.03 -2.87 10.93
N ALA A 50 8.78 -1.98 10.28
CA ALA A 50 9.22 -2.16 8.89
C ALA A 50 10.15 -3.36 8.70
N ARG A 51 10.85 -3.81 9.75
CA ARG A 51 11.72 -4.99 9.73
C ARG A 51 10.97 -6.31 9.97
N GLN A 52 9.73 -6.26 10.44
CA GLN A 52 8.95 -7.46 10.71
C GLN A 52 8.47 -8.11 9.40
N ARG A 53 8.31 -9.44 9.42
CA ARG A 53 7.75 -10.16 8.28
C ARG A 53 6.23 -9.95 8.24
N ARG A 54 5.73 -9.66 7.04
CA ARG A 54 4.30 -9.61 6.74
C ARG A 54 3.74 -11.03 6.75
N THR A 55 2.57 -11.20 7.34
CA THR A 55 1.85 -12.48 7.29
C THR A 55 1.19 -12.61 5.92
N SER A 56 1.46 -13.70 5.20
CA SER A 56 0.71 -14.02 3.98
C SER A 56 -0.68 -14.50 4.38
N VAL A 57 -1.71 -13.96 3.73
CA VAL A 57 -3.11 -14.36 3.97
C VAL A 57 -3.67 -14.86 2.65
N SER A 58 -4.06 -16.14 2.62
CA SER A 58 -4.66 -16.75 1.44
C SER A 58 -6.16 -16.47 1.36
N LEU A 59 -6.74 -16.62 0.17
CA LEU A 59 -8.19 -16.54 0.00
C LEU A 59 -8.92 -17.59 0.85
N LYS A 60 -8.32 -18.78 1.00
CA LYS A 60 -8.84 -19.82 1.87
C LYS A 60 -8.90 -19.34 3.32
N ASP A 61 -7.82 -18.74 3.82
CA ASP A 61 -7.78 -18.19 5.19
C ASP A 61 -8.87 -17.14 5.39
N ILE A 62 -9.10 -16.28 4.38
CA ILE A 62 -10.19 -15.30 4.40
C ILE A 62 -11.56 -15.99 4.49
N LEU A 63 -11.80 -17.01 3.67
CA LEU A 63 -13.07 -17.72 3.63
C LEU A 63 -13.28 -18.68 4.81
N THR A 64 -12.24 -19.10 5.52
CA THR A 64 -12.38 -20.02 6.67
C THR A 64 -12.43 -19.28 8.01
N HIS A 65 -11.63 -18.23 8.17
CA HIS A 65 -11.52 -17.50 9.43
C HIS A 65 -12.36 -16.22 9.48
N PHE A 66 -12.89 -15.78 8.34
CA PHE A 66 -13.67 -14.55 8.20
C PHE A 66 -15.00 -14.84 7.47
N SER A 67 -15.68 -15.95 7.79
CA SER A 67 -16.92 -16.40 7.10
C SER A 67 -18.09 -16.69 8.04
N LYS A 68 -19.30 -16.44 7.52
CA LYS A 68 -20.59 -16.56 8.23
C LYS A 68 -20.99 -17.98 8.57
N ASP A 69 -20.38 -19.02 7.99
CA ASP A 69 -20.82 -20.41 8.14
C ASP A 69 -20.44 -21.07 9.48
N SER A 70 -19.86 -20.32 10.41
CA SER A 70 -19.52 -20.83 11.75
C SER A 70 -20.55 -20.36 12.79
N THR A 71 -20.84 -21.23 13.75
CA THR A 71 -21.81 -21.03 14.84
C THR A 71 -21.51 -19.84 15.78
N ASP A 72 -20.47 -19.03 15.50
CA ASP A 72 -20.17 -17.81 16.25
C ASP A 72 -19.40 -16.76 15.41
N LEU A 73 -20.09 -16.13 14.44
CA LEU A 73 -19.57 -15.03 13.64
C LEU A 73 -18.93 -13.92 14.51
N LYS A 74 -19.52 -13.61 15.67
CA LYS A 74 -19.01 -12.56 16.56
C LYS A 74 -17.62 -12.91 17.10
N LYS A 75 -17.39 -14.15 17.53
CA LYS A 75 -16.04 -14.60 17.94
C LYS A 75 -15.04 -14.51 16.79
N GLN A 76 -15.43 -14.85 15.57
CA GLN A 76 -14.54 -14.74 14.42
C GLN A 76 -14.18 -13.29 14.08
N LEU A 77 -15.13 -12.36 14.21
CA LEU A 77 -14.88 -10.93 13.99
C LEU A 77 -13.85 -10.39 15.00
N VAL A 78 -13.98 -10.75 16.29
CA VAL A 78 -12.99 -10.39 17.32
C VAL A 78 -11.60 -10.94 16.99
N VAL A 79 -11.49 -12.22 16.58
CA VAL A 79 -10.21 -12.83 16.18
C VAL A 79 -9.62 -12.12 14.95
N SER A 80 -10.47 -11.82 13.97
CA SER A 80 -10.10 -11.05 12.79
C SER A 80 -9.60 -9.66 13.16
N ALA A 81 -10.30 -8.94 14.03
CA ALA A 81 -9.95 -7.60 14.46
C ALA A 81 -8.60 -7.59 15.16
N GLU A 82 -8.36 -8.53 16.09
CA GLU A 82 -7.08 -8.63 16.77
C GLU A 82 -5.93 -9.01 15.81
N PHE A 83 -6.18 -9.89 14.83
CA PHE A 83 -5.20 -10.15 13.77
C PHE A 83 -4.85 -8.86 13.00
N LEU A 84 -5.86 -8.11 12.56
CA LEU A 84 -5.66 -6.87 11.80
C LEU A 84 -4.98 -5.78 12.62
N ARG A 85 -5.31 -5.66 13.89
CA ARG A 85 -4.67 -4.74 14.83
C ARG A 85 -3.15 -4.95 14.88
N ASN A 86 -2.71 -6.21 14.82
CA ASN A 86 -1.29 -6.56 14.86
C ASN A 86 -0.61 -6.53 13.47
N GLU A 87 -1.30 -6.98 12.42
CA GLU A 87 -0.74 -7.10 11.07
C GLU A 87 -0.70 -5.76 10.31
N LEU A 88 -1.72 -4.89 10.46
CA LEU A 88 -1.79 -3.64 9.70
C LEU A 88 -0.65 -2.67 10.02
N PRO A 89 -0.23 -2.45 11.29
CA PRO A 89 0.94 -1.63 11.60
C PRO A 89 2.21 -2.08 10.87
N VAL A 90 2.46 -3.38 10.75
CA VAL A 90 3.60 -3.93 10.00
C VAL A 90 3.49 -3.52 8.52
N ARG A 91 2.33 -3.76 7.91
CA ARG A 91 2.13 -3.44 6.48
C ARG A 91 2.24 -1.95 6.20
N LEU A 92 1.70 -1.09 7.07
CA LEU A 92 1.80 0.36 6.93
C LEU A 92 3.24 0.85 7.14
N ALA A 93 3.98 0.33 8.12
CA ALA A 93 5.37 0.70 8.36
C ALA A 93 6.26 0.42 7.14
N HIS A 94 6.07 -0.72 6.46
CA HIS A 94 6.73 -1.02 5.20
C HIS A 94 6.45 0.07 4.15
N ARG A 95 5.20 0.53 4.02
CA ARG A 95 4.84 1.58 3.05
C ARG A 95 5.45 2.94 3.41
N ILE A 96 5.47 3.30 4.69
CA ILE A 96 6.08 4.55 5.15
C ILE A 96 7.57 4.57 4.81
N ALA A 97 8.28 3.49 5.13
CA ALA A 97 9.70 3.35 4.84
C ALA A 97 10.00 3.36 3.34
N GLU A 98 9.20 2.68 2.51
CA GLU A 98 9.39 2.71 1.06
C GLU A 98 9.13 4.11 0.47
N LEU A 99 8.07 4.80 0.90
CA LEU A 99 7.73 6.16 0.45
C LEU A 99 8.82 7.18 0.81
N GLU A 100 9.47 7.02 1.97
CA GLU A 100 10.57 7.88 2.42
C GLU A 100 11.81 7.72 1.54
N ASN A 101 12.08 6.49 1.10
CA ASN A 101 13.28 6.13 0.35
C ASN A 101 13.10 6.17 -1.18
N LEU A 102 12.04 6.82 -1.67
CA LEU A 102 11.79 6.89 -3.12
C LEU A 102 12.90 7.63 -3.88
N PRO A 103 13.37 7.06 -5.02
CA PRO A 103 14.49 7.63 -5.76
C PRO A 103 14.10 8.88 -6.55
N TYR A 104 15.10 9.52 -7.16
CA TYR A 104 14.94 10.65 -8.10
C TYR A 104 14.22 11.87 -7.49
N GLY A 105 14.35 12.06 -6.17
CA GLY A 105 13.67 13.14 -5.44
C GLY A 105 12.15 12.98 -5.34
N LEU A 106 11.60 11.81 -5.74
CA LEU A 106 10.16 11.56 -5.72
C LEU A 106 9.59 11.59 -4.29
N SER A 107 10.34 11.12 -3.28
CA SER A 107 9.97 11.24 -1.86
C SER A 107 9.83 12.69 -1.37
N GLY A 108 10.48 13.63 -2.07
CA GLY A 108 10.40 15.07 -1.81
C GLY A 108 9.17 15.73 -2.43
N LYS A 109 8.45 15.07 -3.34
CA LYS A 109 7.27 15.65 -3.99
C LYS A 109 6.14 15.87 -2.96
N PRO A 110 5.48 17.03 -2.93
CA PRO A 110 4.42 17.32 -1.96
C PRO A 110 3.30 16.27 -1.93
N GLN A 111 2.96 15.71 -3.09
CA GLN A 111 1.93 14.69 -3.22
C GLN A 111 2.35 13.37 -2.57
N VAL A 112 3.62 12.97 -2.74
CA VAL A 112 4.18 11.74 -2.15
C VAL A 112 4.33 11.91 -0.64
N ALA A 113 4.82 13.06 -0.19
CA ALA A 113 4.88 13.42 1.23
C ALA A 113 3.47 13.41 1.87
N LYS A 114 2.44 13.89 1.16
CA LYS A 114 1.05 13.82 1.63
C LYS A 114 0.59 12.37 1.80
N VAL A 115 0.88 11.51 0.84
CA VAL A 115 0.57 10.08 0.95
C VAL A 115 1.29 9.46 2.15
N GLN A 116 2.59 9.73 2.33
CA GLN A 116 3.35 9.28 3.49
C GLN A 116 2.68 9.71 4.80
N SER A 117 2.24 10.97 4.91
CA SER A 117 1.54 11.47 6.11
C SER A 117 0.25 10.71 6.42
N TRP A 118 -0.51 10.29 5.40
CA TRP A 118 -1.70 9.46 5.59
C TRP A 118 -1.37 8.08 6.15
N TYR A 119 -0.30 7.45 5.66
CA TYR A 119 0.19 6.17 6.18
C TYR A 119 0.69 6.32 7.62
N THR A 120 1.47 7.37 7.92
CA THR A 120 1.94 7.64 9.29
C THR A 120 0.79 7.85 10.26
N LYS A 121 -0.21 8.65 9.88
CA LYS A 121 -1.38 8.88 10.75
C LYS A 121 -2.15 7.58 11.00
N SER A 122 -2.38 6.77 9.96
CA SER A 122 -3.03 5.46 10.12
C SER A 122 -2.21 4.49 10.98
N PHE A 123 -0.88 4.52 10.88
CA PHE A 123 0.00 3.74 11.74
C PHE A 123 -0.15 4.14 13.20
N GLN A 124 -0.09 5.45 13.50
CA GLN A 124 -0.28 5.96 14.85
C GLN A 124 -1.65 5.61 15.44
N ASP A 125 -2.72 5.73 14.64
CA ASP A 125 -4.07 5.39 15.09
C ASP A 125 -4.18 3.91 15.48
N LEU A 126 -3.65 3.00 14.65
CA LEU A 126 -3.63 1.56 14.94
C LEU A 126 -2.76 1.23 16.17
N ARG A 127 -1.61 1.89 16.31
CA ARG A 127 -0.70 1.67 17.44
C ARG A 127 -1.29 2.15 18.77
N SER A 128 -2.14 3.17 18.71
CA SER A 128 -2.84 3.71 19.88
C SER A 128 -4.08 2.90 20.26
N PHE A 129 -4.55 2.00 19.38
CA PHE A 129 -5.74 1.20 19.63
C PHE A 129 -5.43 0.04 20.61
N PRO A 130 -6.24 -0.15 21.67
CA PRO A 130 -6.04 -1.22 22.65
C PRO A 130 -6.29 -2.61 22.04
N ALA A 131 -5.90 -3.68 22.74
CA ALA A 131 -6.18 -5.04 22.27
C ALA A 131 -7.68 -5.30 22.15
N VAL A 132 -8.11 -6.00 21.10
CA VAL A 132 -9.51 -6.33 20.82
C VAL A 132 -9.85 -7.64 21.52
N LYS A 133 -10.69 -7.59 22.55
CA LYS A 133 -11.00 -8.76 23.40
C LYS A 133 -12.44 -9.23 23.26
N ASP A 134 -13.33 -8.34 22.88
CA ASP A 134 -14.75 -8.61 22.78
C ASP A 134 -15.42 -7.87 21.62
N ALA A 135 -16.73 -8.09 21.47
CA ALA A 135 -17.51 -7.51 20.39
C ALA A 135 -17.64 -5.97 20.47
N SER A 136 -17.49 -5.38 21.67
CA SER A 136 -17.51 -3.92 21.81
C SER A 136 -16.21 -3.32 21.27
N ASP A 137 -15.08 -3.94 21.60
CA ASP A 137 -13.78 -3.54 21.06
C ASP A 137 -13.74 -3.69 19.52
N ASP A 138 -14.31 -4.78 19.00
CA ASP A 138 -14.40 -5.08 17.56
C ASP A 138 -15.19 -4.02 16.78
N VAL A 139 -16.31 -3.55 17.33
CA VAL A 139 -17.09 -2.43 16.75
C VAL A 139 -16.26 -1.15 16.73
N ALA A 140 -15.62 -0.78 17.84
CA ALA A 140 -14.78 0.41 17.91
C ALA A 140 -13.57 0.32 16.95
N PHE A 141 -13.00 -0.89 16.81
CA PHE A 141 -11.91 -1.12 15.87
C PHE A 141 -12.38 -1.03 14.41
N THR A 142 -13.58 -1.53 14.12
CA THR A 142 -14.21 -1.41 12.81
C THR A 142 -14.42 0.05 12.41
N ASP A 143 -14.82 0.92 13.34
CA ASP A 143 -14.94 2.35 13.08
C ASP A 143 -13.59 2.98 12.72
N LEU A 144 -12.52 2.64 13.46
CA LEU A 144 -11.16 3.06 13.12
C LEU A 144 -10.75 2.57 11.71
N LEU A 145 -11.06 1.32 11.38
CA LEU A 145 -10.77 0.75 10.06
C LEU A 145 -11.52 1.47 8.95
N GLN A 146 -12.76 1.91 9.18
CA GLN A 146 -13.51 2.74 8.25
C GLN A 146 -12.80 4.09 8.02
N ASP A 147 -12.34 4.76 9.07
CA ASP A 147 -11.60 6.02 8.94
C ASP A 147 -10.32 5.86 8.14
N ILE A 148 -9.56 4.80 8.41
CA ILE A 148 -8.35 4.46 7.66
C ILE A 148 -8.70 4.16 6.19
N HIS A 149 -9.75 3.38 5.93
CA HIS A 149 -10.18 3.03 4.58
C HIS A 149 -10.53 4.28 3.75
N HIS A 150 -11.23 5.25 4.36
CA HIS A 150 -11.60 6.53 3.74
C HIS A 150 -10.40 7.44 3.51
N ARG A 151 -9.53 7.61 4.52
CA ARG A 151 -8.30 8.42 4.42
C ARG A 151 -7.43 8.01 3.24
N HIS A 152 -7.38 6.72 2.95
CA HIS A 152 -6.55 6.16 1.88
C HIS A 152 -7.23 6.12 0.50
N ARG A 153 -8.47 6.62 0.34
CA ARG A 153 -9.23 6.60 -0.93
C ARG A 153 -8.47 7.30 -2.07
N ASN A 154 -7.78 8.39 -1.76
CA ASN A 154 -7.12 9.24 -2.76
C ASN A 154 -5.62 8.96 -2.95
N VAL A 155 -5.10 7.86 -2.42
CA VAL A 155 -3.67 7.50 -2.56
C VAL A 155 -3.26 7.37 -4.04
N VAL A 156 -4.00 6.62 -4.85
CA VAL A 156 -3.68 6.39 -6.27
C VAL A 156 -3.64 7.70 -7.08
N PRO A 157 -4.70 8.52 -7.10
CA PRO A 157 -4.65 9.78 -7.86
C PRO A 157 -3.58 10.74 -7.32
N THR A 158 -3.33 10.74 -6.01
CA THR A 158 -2.29 11.60 -5.41
C THR A 158 -0.88 11.14 -5.82
N MET A 159 -0.60 9.84 -5.79
CA MET A 159 0.66 9.29 -6.28
C MET A 159 0.86 9.58 -7.78
N ALA A 160 -0.19 9.42 -8.59
CA ALA A 160 -0.15 9.78 -10.01
C ALA A 160 0.23 11.24 -10.24
N MET A 161 -0.30 12.18 -9.44
CA MET A 161 0.12 13.59 -9.50
C MET A 161 1.59 13.79 -9.12
N GLY A 162 2.09 13.06 -8.12
CA GLY A 162 3.51 13.09 -7.73
C GLY A 162 4.44 12.60 -8.83
N ILE A 163 4.07 11.50 -9.49
CA ILE A 163 4.79 10.95 -10.65
C ILE A 163 4.73 11.92 -11.85
N ALA A 164 3.56 12.51 -12.11
CA ALA A 164 3.42 13.52 -13.15
C ALA A 164 4.28 14.76 -12.89
N ALA A 165 4.40 15.18 -11.62
CA ALA A 165 5.31 16.26 -11.23
C ALA A 165 6.77 15.88 -11.43
N LEU A 166 7.18 14.66 -11.06
CA LEU A 166 8.53 14.15 -11.37
C LEU A 166 8.80 14.16 -12.88
N LYS A 167 7.82 13.74 -13.69
CA LYS A 167 7.95 13.70 -15.15
C LYS A 167 8.21 15.08 -15.77
N ARG A 168 7.68 16.16 -15.18
CA ARG A 168 7.91 17.54 -15.65
C ARG A 168 9.31 18.04 -15.32
N ASP A 169 9.90 17.53 -14.24
CA ASP A 169 11.25 17.88 -13.80
C ASP A 169 12.33 17.09 -14.54
N LEU A 170 11.95 16.07 -15.31
CA LEU A 170 12.90 15.30 -16.10
C LEU A 170 13.56 16.17 -17.17
N PRO A 171 14.89 16.08 -17.34
CA PRO A 171 15.58 16.74 -18.45
C PRO A 171 15.04 16.32 -19.81
N SER A 172 15.01 17.25 -20.75
CA SER A 172 14.61 17.02 -22.14
C SER A 172 15.36 15.82 -22.74
N GLY A 173 14.62 14.81 -23.22
CA GLY A 173 15.16 13.57 -23.80
C GLY A 173 15.22 12.36 -22.85
N MET A 174 14.85 12.53 -21.58
CA MET A 174 14.69 11.44 -20.62
C MET A 174 13.24 10.96 -20.57
N SER A 175 13.02 9.65 -20.76
CA SER A 175 11.70 9.03 -20.60
C SER A 175 11.54 8.42 -19.22
N MET A 176 10.30 8.43 -18.71
CA MET A 176 9.90 7.68 -17.51
C MET A 176 10.24 6.19 -17.63
N ASP A 177 10.22 5.62 -18.84
CA ASP A 177 10.53 4.21 -19.09
C ASP A 177 11.96 3.81 -18.68
N ARG A 178 12.84 4.79 -18.45
CA ARG A 178 14.21 4.57 -17.97
C ARG A 178 14.33 4.57 -16.45
N LEU A 179 13.25 4.89 -15.73
CA LEU A 179 13.18 4.90 -14.27
C LEU A 179 12.65 3.54 -13.77
N TYR A 180 13.41 2.48 -14.02
CA TYR A 180 13.02 1.11 -13.65
C TYR A 180 12.71 0.98 -12.15
N ASP A 181 13.50 1.64 -11.29
CA ASP A 181 13.28 1.62 -9.84
C ASP A 181 11.92 2.20 -9.42
N VAL A 182 11.39 3.16 -10.20
CA VAL A 182 10.06 3.75 -9.94
C VAL A 182 8.96 2.75 -10.30
N HIS A 183 9.09 2.02 -11.40
CA HIS A 183 8.10 1.03 -11.81
C HIS A 183 8.03 -0.13 -10.83
N GLU A 184 9.19 -0.71 -10.47
CA GLU A 184 9.28 -1.80 -9.49
C GLU A 184 8.70 -1.39 -8.13
N PHE A 185 9.00 -0.16 -7.69
CA PHE A 185 8.37 0.40 -6.50
C PHE A 185 6.85 0.48 -6.64
N LEU A 186 6.32 1.07 -7.73
CA LEU A 186 4.89 1.28 -7.87
C LEU A 186 4.13 -0.04 -7.90
N ASP A 187 4.68 -1.07 -8.55
CA ASP A 187 4.11 -2.42 -8.55
C ASP A 187 4.06 -2.98 -7.13
N SER A 188 5.18 -2.97 -6.39
CA SER A 188 5.22 -3.42 -5.00
C SER A 188 4.26 -2.62 -4.10
N PHE A 189 4.26 -1.29 -4.26
CA PHE A 189 3.45 -0.36 -3.49
C PHE A 189 1.96 -0.61 -3.69
N TYR A 190 1.51 -0.71 -4.95
CA TYR A 190 0.10 -0.93 -5.26
C TYR A 190 -0.35 -2.34 -4.94
N MET A 191 0.48 -3.37 -5.13
CA MET A 191 0.13 -4.74 -4.72
C MET A 191 -0.05 -4.84 -3.21
N SER A 192 0.85 -4.26 -2.41
CA SER A 192 0.68 -4.22 -0.97
C SER A 192 -0.54 -3.41 -0.55
N ARG A 193 -0.80 -2.27 -1.19
CA ARG A 193 -1.99 -1.45 -0.92
C ARG A 193 -3.27 -2.20 -1.22
N ILE A 194 -3.34 -2.94 -2.34
CA ILE A 194 -4.48 -3.82 -2.66
C ILE A 194 -4.68 -4.82 -1.52
N GLY A 195 -3.61 -5.47 -1.05
CA GLY A 195 -3.68 -6.41 0.08
C GLY A 195 -4.17 -5.76 1.39
N ILE A 196 -3.71 -4.56 1.72
CA ILE A 196 -4.19 -3.81 2.90
C ILE A 196 -5.68 -3.47 2.77
N ARG A 197 -6.08 -2.95 1.61
CA ARG A 197 -7.49 -2.59 1.34
C ARG A 197 -8.39 -3.82 1.33
N MET A 198 -7.90 -4.96 0.85
CA MET A 198 -8.62 -6.23 0.87
C MET A 198 -8.91 -6.65 2.31
N LEU A 199 -7.89 -6.66 3.17
CA LEU A 199 -8.05 -7.03 4.58
C LEU A 199 -9.02 -6.11 5.34
N ILE A 200 -8.82 -4.79 5.21
CA ILE A 200 -9.67 -3.80 5.86
C ILE A 200 -11.11 -3.88 5.32
N GLY A 201 -11.26 -3.90 4.00
CA GLY A 201 -12.57 -3.94 3.35
C GLY A 201 -13.34 -5.21 3.68
N GLN A 202 -12.67 -6.36 3.77
CA GLN A 202 -13.30 -7.63 4.13
C GLN A 202 -13.90 -7.56 5.53
N HIS A 203 -13.12 -7.08 6.51
CA HIS A 203 -13.59 -6.95 7.89
C HIS A 203 -14.75 -5.97 8.02
N ILE A 204 -14.69 -4.82 7.34
CA ILE A 204 -15.79 -3.85 7.30
C ILE A 204 -17.05 -4.46 6.67
N GLU A 205 -16.91 -5.19 5.56
CA GLU A 205 -18.06 -5.75 4.85
C GLU A 205 -18.73 -6.89 5.63
N LEU A 206 -17.99 -7.64 6.45
CA LEU A 206 -18.57 -8.67 7.31
C LEU A 206 -19.46 -8.10 8.43
N HIS A 207 -19.24 -6.84 8.81
CA HIS A 207 -20.09 -6.10 9.76
C HIS A 207 -21.37 -5.55 9.12
N ARG A 208 -21.53 -5.66 7.79
CA ARG A 208 -22.73 -5.22 7.08
C ARG A 208 -23.76 -6.34 6.97
N PRO A 209 -25.04 -6.01 6.70
CA PRO A 209 -26.05 -7.00 6.39
C PRO A 209 -25.55 -7.97 5.30
N PRO A 210 -25.71 -9.30 5.49
CA PRO A 210 -25.29 -10.28 4.50
C PRO A 210 -25.87 -9.99 3.13
N ARG A 211 -25.02 -10.15 2.10
CA ARG A 211 -25.44 -10.16 0.70
C ARG A 211 -25.47 -11.60 0.23
N GLU A 212 -26.51 -11.96 -0.52
CA GLU A 212 -26.65 -13.31 -1.07
C GLU A 212 -25.47 -13.64 -1.98
N ASN A 213 -24.89 -14.84 -1.84
CA ASN A 213 -23.71 -15.30 -2.58
C ASN A 213 -22.41 -14.51 -2.32
N TYR A 214 -22.31 -13.80 -1.18
CA TYR A 214 -21.09 -13.10 -0.78
C TYR A 214 -20.67 -13.42 0.66
N ILE A 215 -19.36 -13.56 0.86
CA ILE A 215 -18.70 -13.58 2.16
C ILE A 215 -17.83 -12.32 2.26
N GLY A 216 -18.32 -11.31 2.97
CA GLY A 216 -17.74 -9.97 2.94
C GLY A 216 -17.71 -9.45 1.49
N MET A 217 -16.52 -9.15 0.98
CA MET A 217 -16.34 -8.65 -0.39
C MET A 217 -16.20 -9.77 -1.45
N ILE A 218 -16.15 -11.04 -1.04
CA ILE A 218 -15.86 -12.16 -1.94
C ILE A 218 -17.16 -12.78 -2.42
N SER A 219 -17.39 -12.77 -3.74
CA SER A 219 -18.46 -13.53 -4.38
C SER A 219 -18.15 -15.02 -4.35
N THR A 220 -19.04 -15.83 -3.79
CA THR A 220 -18.91 -17.30 -3.74
C THR A 220 -19.40 -17.98 -5.03
N ASN A 221 -20.11 -17.24 -5.89
CA ASN A 221 -20.61 -17.70 -7.17
C ASN A 221 -20.26 -16.71 -8.28
N CYS A 222 -18.96 -16.40 -8.42
CA CYS A 222 -18.48 -15.43 -9.40
C CYS A 222 -18.51 -16.02 -10.82
N SER A 223 -19.20 -15.32 -11.73
CA SER A 223 -19.16 -15.62 -13.18
C SER A 223 -18.24 -14.61 -13.88
N PRO A 224 -17.09 -15.04 -14.43
CA PRO A 224 -16.20 -14.15 -15.18
C PRO A 224 -16.88 -13.51 -16.39
N VAL A 225 -17.83 -14.22 -17.02
CA VAL A 225 -18.62 -13.70 -18.14
C VAL A 225 -19.47 -12.52 -17.68
N GLN A 226 -20.19 -12.68 -16.57
CA GLN A 226 -21.05 -11.62 -16.03
C GLN A 226 -20.23 -10.40 -15.58
N VAL A 227 -19.07 -10.61 -14.96
CA VAL A 227 -18.16 -9.52 -14.60
C VAL A 227 -17.70 -8.73 -15.84
N ALA A 228 -17.41 -9.43 -16.94
CA ALA A 228 -17.03 -8.78 -18.19
C ALA A 228 -18.21 -7.99 -18.81
N GLU A 229 -19.41 -8.56 -18.80
CA GLU A 229 -20.63 -7.89 -19.28
C GLU A 229 -20.92 -6.62 -18.44
N ASP A 230 -20.94 -6.73 -17.12
CA ASP A 230 -21.16 -5.60 -16.21
C ASP A 230 -20.15 -4.46 -16.44
N ALA A 231 -18.87 -4.80 -16.69
CA ALA A 231 -17.83 -3.81 -16.96
C ALA A 231 -18.07 -3.03 -18.28
N ILE A 232 -18.66 -3.67 -19.29
CA ILE A 232 -19.03 -3.00 -20.55
C ILE A 232 -20.16 -2.01 -20.32
N TYR A 233 -21.14 -2.35 -19.48
CA TYR A 233 -22.30 -1.50 -19.20
C TYR A 233 -21.98 -0.35 -18.23
N LEU A 234 -21.14 -0.56 -17.22
CA LEU A 234 -20.75 0.47 -16.24
C LEU A 234 -19.75 1.50 -16.80
N GLY A 235 -19.11 1.20 -17.93
CA GLY A 235 -18.16 2.10 -18.62
C GLY A 235 -18.80 3.10 -19.59
N ARG A 236 -20.14 3.12 -19.69
CA ARG A 236 -20.92 4.10 -20.47
C ARG A 236 -21.61 5.09 -19.54
#